data_AF-A0A7V9HY71-F1
#
_entry.id   AF-A0A7V9HY71-F1
#
_cell.length_a   1.000
_cell.length_b   1.000
_cell.length_c   1.000
_cell.angle_alpha   90.00
_cell.angle_beta   90.00
_cell.angle_gamma   90.00
#
_symmetry.space_group_name_H-M   'P 1'
#
loop_
_entity.id
_entity.type
_entity.pdbx_description
1 polymer ?
#
loop_
_entity_poly.entity_id
_entity_poly.type
_entity_poly.pdbx_seq_one_letter_code
_entity_poly.pdbx_strand_id
1 'polypeptide(L)' 'MKIKLLITALSCIAASVSFAEVKVGSDAPAFTLKDTSGQTHSLADFKGKFVVLEWFNEGCPFVK' A
#
# COMPACT_ATOMS: atom_id res chain seq x y z
N MET A 1 31.90 -29.53 -18.50
CA MET A 1 32.05 -28.13 -18.06
C MET A 1 31.16 -27.11 -18.79
N LYS A 2 30.13 -27.53 -19.56
CA LYS A 2 29.20 -26.61 -20.27
C LYS A 2 27.76 -26.61 -19.71
N ILE A 3 27.39 -27.62 -18.92
CA ILE A 3 26.04 -27.78 -18.34
C ILE A 3 25.83 -26.96 -17.06
N LYS A 4 26.91 -26.67 -16.31
CA LYS A 4 26.83 -25.88 -15.06
C LYS A 4 26.61 -24.39 -15.29
N LEU A 5 26.78 -23.92 -16.53
CA LEU A 5 26.63 -22.50 -16.89
C LEU A 5 25.17 -22.12 -17.25
N LEU A 6 24.30 -23.09 -17.51
CA LEU A 6 22.90 -22.84 -17.88
C LEU A 6 21.96 -22.73 -16.66
N ILE A 7 22.36 -23.23 -15.49
CA ILE A 7 21.49 -23.24 -14.29
C ILE A 7 21.55 -21.90 -13.53
N THR A 8 22.61 -21.11 -13.71
CA THR A 8 22.80 -19.82 -13.02
C THR A 8 22.01 -18.66 -13.65
N ALA A 9 21.39 -18.86 -14.82
CA ALA A 9 20.71 -17.79 -15.57
C ALA A 9 19.22 -17.59 -15.21
N LEU A 10 18.63 -18.43 -14.35
CA LEU A 10 17.17 -18.43 -14.10
C LEU A 10 16.74 -17.71 -12.80
N SER A 11 17.65 -17.03 -12.09
CA SER A 11 17.34 -16.47 -10.76
C SER A 11 16.92 -14.99 -10.74
N CYS A 12 16.85 -14.30 -11.88
CA CYS A 12 16.28 -12.95 -11.90
C CYS A 12 14.77 -13.03 -12.18
N ILE A 13 14.02 -13.55 -11.21
CA ILE A 13 12.59 -13.24 -11.10
C ILE A 13 12.54 -11.74 -10.82
N ALA A 14 12.25 -10.97 -11.87
CA ALA A 14 11.91 -9.57 -11.73
C ALA A 14 10.74 -9.48 -10.74
N ALA A 15 11.00 -9.02 -9.53
CA ALA A 15 9.96 -8.66 -8.58
C ALA A 15 9.10 -7.60 -9.26
N SER A 16 7.96 -8.03 -9.80
CA SER A 16 7.01 -7.15 -10.43
C SER A 16 6.40 -6.34 -9.29
N VAL A 17 6.87 -5.10 -9.12
CA VAL A 17 6.21 -4.14 -8.24
C VAL A 17 4.87 -3.84 -8.88
N SER A 18 3.84 -4.59 -8.51
CA SER A 18 2.48 -4.36 -8.96
C SER A 18 1.95 -3.16 -8.19
N PHE A 19 1.82 -2.02 -8.87
CA PHE A 19 1.07 -0.89 -8.35
C PHE A 19 -0.42 -1.24 -8.49
N ALA A 20 -1.00 -1.82 -7.43
CA ALA A 20 -2.43 -2.06 -7.39
C ALA A 20 -3.18 -0.73 -7.37
N GLU A 21 -3.75 -0.37 -8.52
CA GLU A 21 -4.63 0.79 -8.64
C GLU A 21 -5.95 0.49 -7.90
N VAL A 22 -6.32 1.35 -6.96
CA VAL A 22 -7.59 1.25 -6.25
C VAL A 22 -8.69 1.80 -7.16
N LYS A 23 -9.54 0.92 -7.68
CA LYS A 23 -10.65 1.30 -8.57
C LYS A 23 -11.86 1.75 -7.76
N VAL A 24 -12.47 2.87 -8.15
CA VAL A 24 -13.74 3.34 -7.57
C VAL A 24 -14.81 2.26 -7.69
N GLY A 25 -15.57 2.06 -6.61
CA GLY A 25 -16.61 1.03 -6.52
C GLY A 25 -16.11 -0.35 -6.11
N SER A 26 -14.80 -0.56 -6.02
CA SER A 26 -14.23 -1.75 -5.35
C SER A 26 -14.13 -1.52 -3.84
N ASP A 27 -13.97 -2.60 -3.08
CA ASP A 27 -13.72 -2.51 -1.64
C ASP A 27 -12.46 -1.68 -1.36
N ALA A 28 -12.56 -0.76 -0.40
CA ALA A 28 -11.40 0.00 0.06
C ALA A 28 -10.37 -0.95 0.71
N PRO A 29 -9.06 -0.77 0.44
CA PRO A 29 -8.02 -1.62 1.03
C PRO A 29 -8.05 -1.57 2.56
N ALA A 30 -7.90 -2.72 3.20
CA ALA A 30 -7.77 -2.78 4.65
C ALA A 30 -6.48 -2.07 5.09
N PHE A 31 -6.60 -1.24 6.13
CA PHE A 31 -5.46 -0.62 6.80
C PHE A 31 -5.69 -0.56 8.30
N THR A 32 -4.59 -0.52 9.03
CA THR A 32 -4.52 -0.25 10.47
C THR A 32 -3.42 0.77 10.69
N LEU A 33 -3.76 1.91 11.30
CA LEU A 33 -2.85 3.03 11.48
C LEU A 33 -2.96 3.57 12.90
N LYS A 34 -1.88 4.18 13.38
CA LYS A 34 -1.85 4.91 14.64
C LYS A 34 -2.16 6.38 14.34
N ASP A 35 -3.12 6.96 15.06
CA ASP A 35 -3.43 8.39 14.94
C ASP A 35 -2.42 9.28 15.68
N THR A 36 -2.63 10.59 15.61
CA THR A 36 -1.78 11.62 16.25
C THR A 36 -1.81 11.61 17.77
N SER A 37 -2.87 11.06 18.38
CA SER A 37 -2.97 10.84 19.84
C SER A 37 -2.30 9.53 20.28
N GLY A 38 -1.99 8.68 19.32
CA GLY A 38 -1.38 7.38 19.51
C GLY A 38 -2.36 6.21 19.64
N GLN A 39 -3.64 6.43 19.37
CA GLN A 39 -4.64 5.36 19.31
C GLN A 39 -4.56 4.63 17.96
N THR A 40 -4.65 3.31 18.00
CA THR A 40 -4.67 2.47 16.80
C THR A 40 -6.11 2.36 16.28
N HIS A 41 -6.29 2.61 14.99
CA HIS A 41 -7.56 2.48 14.28
C HIS A 41 -7.40 1.56 13.07
N SER A 42 -8.40 0.71 12.83
CA SER A 42 -8.52 -0.09 11.62
C SER A 42 -9.74 0.36 10.80
N LEU A 43 -9.68 0.24 9.48
CA LEU A 43 -10.85 0.55 8.63
C LEU A 43 -12.11 -0.24 9.04
N ALA A 44 -11.93 -1.46 9.54
CA ALA A 44 -13.02 -2.32 10.00
C ALA A 44 -13.79 -1.74 11.20
N ASP A 45 -13.16 -0.90 12.02
CA ASP A 45 -13.78 -0.29 13.21
C ASP A 45 -14.90 0.68 12.83
N PHE A 46 -14.90 1.18 11.58
CA PHE A 46 -15.85 2.15 11.05
C PHE A 46 -16.94 1.53 10.16
N LYS A 47 -17.14 0.21 10.20
CA LYS A 47 -18.19 -0.46 9.40
C LYS A 47 -19.56 0.19 9.61
N GLY A 48 -20.27 0.41 8.51
CA GLY A 48 -21.60 1.06 8.51
C GLY A 48 -21.57 2.59 8.58
N LYS A 49 -20.38 3.21 8.62
CA LYS A 49 -20.21 4.67 8.54
C LYS A 49 -19.52 5.04 7.22
N PHE A 50 -19.79 6.25 6.74
CA PHE A 50 -18.96 6.86 5.70
C PHE A 50 -17.62 7.28 6.33
N VAL A 51 -16.53 6.96 5.65
CA VAL A 51 -15.17 7.34 6.04
C VAL A 51 -14.58 8.15 4.90
N VAL A 52 -14.03 9.33 5.23
CA VAL A 52 -13.29 10.17 4.29
C VAL A 52 -11.82 10.10 4.68
N LEU A 53 -10.97 9.68 3.73
CA LEU A 53 -9.52 9.74 3.89
C LEU A 53 -9.03 11.05 3.31
N GLU A 54 -8.42 11.88 4.16
CA GLU A 54 -7.77 13.12 3.78
C GLU A 54 -6.26 12.95 3.94
N TRP A 55 -5.51 13.27 2.89
CA TRP A 55 -4.05 13.22 2.92
C TRP A 55 -3.50 14.60 3.23
N PHE A 56 -2.95 14.74 4.43
CA PHE A 56 -2.25 15.94 4.84
C PHE A 56 -0.75 15.75 4.62
N ASN A 57 -0.14 16.70 3.92
CA ASN A 57 1.30 16.73 3.70
C ASN A 57 1.85 18.05 4.26
N GLU A 58 2.43 18.00 5.47
CA GLU A 58 3.03 19.18 6.13
C GLU A 58 4.11 19.87 5.28
N GLY A 59 4.79 19.12 4.41
CA GLY A 59 5.82 19.69 3.52
C GLY A 59 5.27 20.40 2.28
N CYS A 60 3.95 20.40 2.08
CA CYS A 60 3.33 21.00 0.90
C CYS A 60 3.14 22.52 1.09
N PRO A 61 3.69 23.39 0.23
CA PRO A 61 3.64 24.86 0.42
C PRO A 61 2.22 25.45 0.29
N PHE A 62 1.23 24.66 -0.13
CA PHE A 62 -0.16 25.06 -0.27
C PHE A 62 -1.04 24.67 0.92
N VAL A 63 -0.51 23.81 1.79
CA VAL A 63 -1.17 23.39 3.02
C VAL A 63 -0.76 24.40 4.10
N LYS A 64 -1.72 25.18 4.61
CA LYS A 64 -1.52 26.26 5.58
C LYS A 64 -1.87 25.84 7.00
#